data_AF-A0A7W3TG62-F1
#
_entry.id   AF-A0A7W3TG62-F1
#
_cell.length_a   1.000
_cell.length_b   1.000
_cell.length_c   1.000
_cell.angle_alpha   90.00
_cell.angle_beta   90.00
_cell.angle_gamma   90.00
#
_symmetry.space_group_name_H-M   'P 1'
#
loop_
_entity.id
_entity.type
_entity.pdbx_description
1 polymer ?
#
loop_
_entity_poly.entity_id
_entity_poly.type
_entity_poly.pdbx_seq_one_letter_code
_entity_poly.pdbx_strand_id
1 'polypeptide(L)'
;MPSSEDDPNERTSTRSGSPGPGPSLTERDSLTRAPVFPSGPAASVPFPATPEGARSARRYAVAHLAAEGFPSSSEISGTVALLVGELAANAARHGRVPGHAPSRGFRLRLAVAPDRGGVRIEVTDASPALP
;
A
#
# COMPACT_ATOMS: atom_id res chain seq x y z
N MET A 1 -69.31 -6.35 39.56
CA MET A 1 -70.06 -7.27 38.69
C MET A 1 -71.06 -6.44 37.92
N PRO A 2 -71.12 -6.47 36.58
CA PRO A 2 -70.95 -7.62 35.67
C PRO A 2 -69.51 -7.73 35.12
N SER A 3 -69.12 -8.63 34.22
CA SER A 3 -69.24 -10.09 34.06
C SER A 3 -68.55 -10.40 32.73
N SER A 4 -67.56 -11.30 32.77
CA SER A 4 -67.03 -12.19 31.71
C SER A 4 -66.81 -11.69 30.29
N GLU A 5 -65.56 -11.79 29.82
CA GLU A 5 -65.26 -12.30 28.47
C GLU A 5 -63.86 -12.97 28.47
N ASP A 6 -63.86 -14.28 28.23
CA ASP A 6 -62.76 -15.13 27.81
C ASP A 6 -62.18 -14.66 26.46
N ASP A 7 -60.86 -14.73 26.25
CA ASP A 7 -60.20 -15.78 25.44
C ASP A 7 -58.69 -15.45 25.22
N PRO A 8 -57.76 -16.43 25.28
CA PRO A 8 -56.33 -16.23 25.11
C PRO A 8 -55.93 -16.47 23.65
N ASN A 9 -55.47 -15.43 22.95
CA ASN A 9 -54.95 -15.58 21.59
C ASN A 9 -53.42 -15.68 21.58
N GLU A 10 -52.93 -16.92 21.70
CA GLU A 10 -51.69 -17.33 21.05
C GLU A 10 -51.83 -17.12 19.54
N ARG A 11 -50.90 -16.39 18.91
CA ARG A 11 -50.30 -16.77 17.62
C ARG A 11 -49.16 -15.84 17.22
N THR A 12 -47.96 -16.35 17.46
CA THR A 12 -46.76 -16.23 16.63
C THR A 12 -47.10 -15.88 15.17
N SER A 13 -46.78 -14.67 14.75
CA SER A 13 -46.70 -14.30 13.34
C SER A 13 -45.25 -14.08 12.97
N THR A 14 -44.80 -15.03 12.16
CA THR A 14 -43.51 -15.16 11.49
C THR A 14 -43.13 -13.91 10.71
N ARG A 15 -42.04 -13.21 11.07
CA ARG A 15 -41.35 -12.28 10.17
C ARG A 15 -40.46 -13.09 9.23
N SER A 16 -41.03 -13.49 8.11
CA SER A 16 -40.34 -14.09 6.96
C SER A 16 -39.88 -13.00 5.98
N GLY A 17 -38.65 -13.12 5.45
CA GLY A 17 -38.11 -12.37 4.30
C GLY A 17 -37.21 -11.18 4.67
N SER A 18 -35.98 -11.01 4.20
CA SER A 18 -35.06 -11.78 3.35
C SER A 18 -33.64 -11.38 3.79
N PRO A 19 -32.60 -12.22 3.67
CA PRO A 19 -31.23 -11.74 3.75
C PRO A 19 -31.00 -10.78 2.57
N GLY A 20 -30.54 -9.56 2.85
CA GLY A 20 -30.12 -8.64 1.80
C GLY A 20 -29.10 -9.31 0.88
N PRO A 21 -29.00 -8.93 -0.40
CA PRO A 21 -28.05 -9.53 -1.31
C PRO A 21 -26.65 -9.38 -0.73
N GLY A 22 -26.00 -10.50 -0.42
CA GLY A 22 -24.57 -10.50 -0.13
C GLY A 22 -23.80 -9.90 -1.31
N PRO A 23 -22.60 -9.35 -1.09
CA PRO A 23 -21.86 -8.65 -2.13
C PRO A 23 -21.74 -9.55 -3.36
N SER A 24 -22.22 -9.03 -4.49
CA SER A 24 -22.24 -9.73 -5.77
C SER A 24 -20.83 -10.15 -6.16
N LEU A 25 -20.70 -11.30 -6.84
CA LEU A 25 -19.40 -11.85 -7.29
C LEU A 25 -18.54 -10.83 -8.08
N THR A 26 -19.17 -9.85 -8.72
CA THR A 26 -18.52 -8.75 -9.46
C THR A 26 -17.78 -7.75 -8.55
N GLU A 27 -18.27 -7.53 -7.33
CA GLU A 27 -17.70 -6.58 -6.37
C GLU A 27 -16.44 -7.15 -5.70
N ARG A 28 -16.40 -8.47 -5.50
CA ARG A 28 -15.27 -9.20 -4.94
C ARG A 28 -14.06 -9.26 -5.87
N ASP A 29 -14.30 -9.34 -7.19
CA ASP A 29 -13.23 -9.42 -8.19
C ASP A 29 -12.50 -8.08 -8.35
N SER A 30 -13.22 -6.97 -8.12
CA SER A 30 -12.69 -5.60 -8.18
C SER A 30 -11.77 -5.25 -6.99
N LEU A 31 -11.92 -5.93 -5.86
CA LEU A 31 -11.07 -5.74 -4.66
C LEU A 31 -9.79 -6.59 -4.67
N THR A 32 -9.69 -7.58 -5.57
CA THR A 32 -8.58 -8.54 -5.59
C THR A 32 -7.46 -8.14 -6.56
N ARG A 33 -7.77 -7.39 -7.62
CA ARG A 33 -6.75 -6.99 -8.59
C ARG A 33 -6.05 -5.73 -8.10
N ALA A 34 -4.86 -5.92 -7.51
CA ALA A 34 -3.95 -4.82 -7.19
C ALA A 34 -3.86 -3.86 -8.39
N PRO A 35 -3.93 -2.54 -8.17
CA PRO A 35 -3.84 -1.58 -9.27
C PRO A 35 -2.59 -1.86 -10.08
N VAL A 36 -2.78 -2.18 -11.36
CA VAL A 36 -1.67 -2.38 -12.30
C VAL A 36 -1.10 -1.01 -12.59
N PHE A 37 -0.11 -0.61 -11.79
CA PHE A 37 0.65 0.60 -12.05
C PHE A 37 1.45 0.37 -13.34
N PRO A 38 1.40 1.27 -14.32
CA PRO A 38 2.26 1.14 -15.49
C PRO A 38 3.71 1.14 -15.00
N SER A 39 4.48 0.12 -15.37
CA SER A 39 5.93 0.04 -15.13
C SER A 39 6.69 1.01 -16.06
N GLY A 40 6.05 2.09 -16.49
CA GLY A 40 6.61 3.09 -17.40
C GLY A 40 7.92 3.68 -16.87
N PRO A 41 8.66 4.45 -17.68
CA PRO A 41 9.99 4.91 -17.32
C PRO A 41 9.96 6.00 -16.24
N ALA A 42 9.59 5.65 -15.01
CA ALA A 42 9.95 6.43 -13.84
C ALA A 42 11.48 6.40 -13.71
N ALA A 43 12.10 7.58 -13.70
CA ALA A 43 13.55 7.72 -13.54
C ALA A 43 14.00 7.02 -12.26
N SER A 44 15.09 6.26 -12.35
CA SER A 44 15.64 5.49 -11.23
C SER A 44 16.83 6.22 -10.63
N VAL A 45 16.75 6.50 -9.33
CA VAL A 45 17.79 7.25 -8.62
C VAL A 45 18.63 6.30 -7.76
N PRO A 46 19.96 6.22 -7.99
CA PRO A 46 20.85 5.40 -7.18
C PRO A 46 21.20 6.08 -5.85
N PHE A 47 21.36 5.27 -4.81
CA PHE A 47 21.79 5.68 -3.47
C PHE A 47 22.84 4.71 -2.93
N PRO A 48 23.81 5.18 -2.13
CA PRO A 48 24.77 4.28 -1.51
C PRO A 48 24.09 3.34 -0.51
N ALA A 49 24.57 2.10 -0.39
CA ALA A 49 24.08 1.11 0.58
C ALA A 49 24.58 1.44 2.01
N THR A 50 24.21 2.61 2.53
CA THR A 50 24.57 3.11 3.87
C THR A 50 23.33 3.68 4.57
N PRO A 51 23.35 3.82 5.91
CA PRO A 51 22.29 4.51 6.63
C PRO A 51 22.05 5.94 6.10
N GLU A 52 23.09 6.65 5.70
CA GLU A 52 23.02 7.98 5.09
C GLU A 52 22.33 7.93 3.73
N GLY A 53 22.60 6.89 2.92
CA GLY A 53 21.90 6.64 1.66
C GLY A 53 20.40 6.42 1.86
N ALA A 54 20.01 5.62 2.86
CA ALA A 54 18.60 5.41 3.21
C ALA A 54 17.91 6.71 3.65
N ARG A 55 18.57 7.54 4.47
CA ARG A 55 18.05 8.87 4.84
C ARG A 55 17.89 9.79 3.63
N SER A 56 18.83 9.75 2.68
CA SER A 56 18.76 10.54 1.45
C SER A 56 17.65 10.06 0.51
N ALA A 57 17.46 8.75 0.37
CA ALA A 57 16.34 8.17 -0.39
C ALA A 57 14.99 8.61 0.17
N ARG A 58 14.82 8.58 1.50
CA ARG A 58 13.62 9.08 2.17
C ARG A 58 13.37 10.57 1.89
N ARG A 59 14.41 11.42 2.00
CA ARG A 59 14.29 12.86 1.71
C ARG A 59 13.94 13.12 0.25
N TYR A 60 14.55 12.37 -0.67
CA TYR A 60 14.23 12.42 -2.09
C TYR A 60 12.77 12.08 -2.33
N ALA A 61 12.22 11.05 -1.67
CA ALA A 61 10.83 10.66 -1.84
C ALA A 61 9.84 11.77 -1.44
N VAL A 62 10.08 12.43 -0.31
CA VAL A 62 9.25 13.57 0.14
C VAL A 62 9.37 14.74 -0.83
N ALA A 63 10.58 15.06 -1.29
CA ALA A 63 10.80 16.14 -2.24
C ALA A 63 10.13 15.86 -3.61
N HIS A 64 10.20 14.61 -4.08
CA HIS A 64 9.55 14.19 -5.30
C HIS A 64 8.02 14.31 -5.18
N LEU A 65 7.42 13.81 -4.10
CA LEU A 65 5.99 13.95 -3.85
C LEU A 65 5.53 15.41 -3.75
N ALA A 66 6.32 16.28 -3.12
CA ALA A 66 6.04 17.71 -3.07
C ALA A 66 6.03 18.35 -4.47
N ALA A 67 6.94 17.94 -5.36
CA ALA A 67 6.96 18.38 -6.76
C ALA A 67 5.74 17.87 -7.55
N GLU A 68 5.22 16.69 -7.20
CA GLU A 68 3.99 16.10 -7.76
C GLU A 68 2.70 16.62 -7.09
N GLY A 69 2.80 17.62 -6.20
CA GLY A 69 1.64 18.30 -5.59
C GLY A 69 1.17 17.72 -4.25
N PHE A 70 1.90 16.78 -3.64
CA PHE A 70 1.60 16.25 -2.30
C PHE A 70 2.45 16.97 -1.24
N PRO A 71 1.86 17.81 -0.37
CA PRO A 71 2.62 18.53 0.64
C PRO A 71 3.45 17.59 1.52
N SER A 72 4.61 18.04 1.98
CA SER A 72 5.48 17.23 2.85
C SER A 72 4.84 16.88 4.19
N SER A 73 3.87 17.68 4.65
CA SER A 73 3.06 17.44 5.86
C SER A 73 1.86 16.52 5.64
N SER A 74 1.59 16.10 4.39
CA SER A 74 0.46 15.20 4.11
C SER A 74 0.70 13.78 4.62
N GLU A 75 -0.39 13.08 4.94
CA GLU A 75 -0.32 11.67 5.36
C GLU A 75 0.30 10.77 4.29
N ILE A 76 0.05 11.06 3.01
CA ILE A 76 0.65 10.35 1.87
C ILE A 76 2.18 10.51 1.90
N SER A 77 2.68 11.75 2.03
CA SER A 77 4.12 12.02 2.14
C SER A 77 4.75 11.34 3.35
N GLY A 78 4.07 11.37 4.50
CA GLY A 78 4.52 10.67 5.71
C GLY A 78 4.61 9.16 5.52
N THR A 79 3.57 8.55 4.95
CA THR A 79 3.50 7.10 4.68
C THR A 79 4.58 6.66 3.69
N VAL A 80 4.74 7.38 2.59
CA VAL A 80 5.77 7.07 1.58
C VAL A 80 7.16 7.24 2.17
N ALA A 81 7.39 8.27 3.00
CA ALA A 81 8.67 8.45 3.68
C ALA A 81 9.02 7.28 4.62
N LEU A 82 8.04 6.74 5.34
CA LEU A 82 8.23 5.56 6.19
C LEU A 82 8.57 4.32 5.34
N LEU A 83 7.75 4.03 4.33
CA LEU A 83 7.96 2.86 3.46
C LEU A 83 9.31 2.91 2.73
N VAL A 84 9.67 4.05 2.14
CA VAL A 84 10.98 4.22 1.49
C VAL A 84 12.10 4.09 2.50
N GLY A 85 11.95 4.65 3.71
CA GLY A 85 12.94 4.55 4.78
C GLY A 85 13.24 3.09 5.15
N GLU A 86 12.20 2.29 5.37
CA GLU A 86 12.34 0.86 5.72
C GLU A 86 12.91 0.04 4.57
N LEU A 87 12.37 0.19 3.36
CA LEU A 87 12.85 -0.55 2.19
C LEU A 87 14.33 -0.21 1.87
N ALA A 88 14.70 1.06 1.95
CA ALA A 88 16.07 1.50 1.74
C ALA A 88 17.01 1.04 2.86
N ALA A 89 16.55 1.02 4.11
CA ALA A 89 17.34 0.49 5.23
C ALA A 89 17.57 -1.02 5.07
N ASN A 90 16.56 -1.77 4.63
CA ASN A 90 16.69 -3.19 4.32
C ASN A 90 17.68 -3.41 3.17
N ALA A 91 17.56 -2.66 2.07
CA ALA A 91 18.52 -2.74 0.97
C ALA A 91 19.95 -2.38 1.42
N ALA A 92 20.13 -1.32 2.22
CA ALA A 92 21.45 -0.92 2.71
C ALA A 92 22.09 -1.96 3.67
N ARG A 93 21.28 -2.69 4.45
CA ARG A 93 21.76 -3.75 5.35
C ARG A 93 22.06 -5.05 4.61
N HIS A 94 21.19 -5.43 3.69
CA HIS A 94 21.22 -6.76 3.07
C HIS A 94 21.90 -6.78 1.69
N GLY A 95 22.13 -5.64 1.06
CA GLY A 95 22.82 -5.50 -0.23
C GLY A 95 24.32 -5.70 -0.22
N ARG A 96 24.88 -6.14 0.90
CA ARG A 96 26.28 -6.55 1.01
C ARG A 96 26.32 -8.06 1.13
N VAL A 97 26.63 -8.74 0.03
CA VAL A 97 26.95 -10.17 0.04
C VAL A 97 28.47 -10.31 0.23
N PRO A 98 28.95 -10.94 1.33
CA PRO A 98 30.37 -11.20 1.53
C PRO A 98 30.97 -11.97 0.34
N GLY A 99 32.13 -11.54 -0.16
CA GLY A 99 32.80 -12.17 -1.30
C GLY A 99 32.47 -11.60 -2.69
N HIS A 100 31.51 -10.67 -2.79
CA HIS A 100 31.22 -9.95 -4.03
C HIS A 100 31.82 -8.54 -4.03
N ALA A 101 32.09 -8.00 -5.24
CA ALA A 101 32.61 -6.65 -5.48
C ALA A 101 31.85 -5.58 -4.66
N PRO A 102 32.47 -4.43 -4.33
CA PRO A 102 31.83 -3.40 -3.50
C PRO A 102 30.40 -3.11 -3.97
N SER A 103 29.44 -3.21 -3.05
CA SER A 103 28.01 -3.05 -3.32
C SER A 103 27.77 -1.76 -4.11
N ARG A 104 27.11 -1.87 -5.27
CA ARG A 104 26.85 -0.74 -6.19
C ARG A 104 25.77 0.24 -5.68
N GLY A 105 25.31 0.08 -4.43
CA GLY A 105 24.20 0.83 -3.87
C GLY A 105 22.84 0.28 -4.29
N PHE A 106 21.76 0.86 -3.79
CA PHE A 106 20.39 0.50 -4.18
C PHE A 106 19.80 1.58 -5.07
N ARG A 107 18.70 1.27 -5.76
CA ARG A 107 17.98 2.21 -6.62
C ARG A 107 16.55 2.38 -6.15
N LEU A 108 16.07 3.63 -6.15
CA LEU A 108 14.68 3.98 -5.85
C LEU A 108 13.99 4.44 -7.14
N ARG A 109 12.76 3.98 -7.35
CA ARG A 109 11.82 4.52 -8.34
C ARG A 109 10.52 4.85 -7.64
N LEU A 110 9.98 6.02 -7.98
CA LEU A 110 8.70 6.50 -7.48
C LEU A 110 7.84 6.87 -8.68
N ALA A 111 6.57 6.48 -8.63
CA ALA A 111 5.59 6.90 -9.61
C ALA A 111 4.27 7.22 -8.89
N VAL A 112 3.77 8.44 -9.09
CA VAL A 112 2.42 8.81 -8.70
C VAL A 112 1.48 8.41 -9.83
N ALA A 113 0.39 7.73 -9.49
CA ALA A 113 -0.70 7.42 -10.41
C ALA A 113 -1.98 8.12 -9.91
N PRO A 114 -2.20 9.40 -10.30
CA PRO A 114 -3.35 10.17 -9.83
C PRO A 114 -4.68 9.56 -10.28
N ASP A 115 -4.71 8.98 -11.48
CA ASP A 115 -5.85 8.27 -12.07
C ASP A 115 -6.21 6.98 -11.32
N ARG A 116 -5.26 6.39 -10.60
CA ARG A 116 -5.45 5.17 -9.79
C ARG A 116 -5.42 5.42 -8.29
N GLY A 117 -5.26 6.67 -7.85
CA GLY A 117 -5.24 7.06 -6.45
C GLY A 117 -4.10 6.45 -5.64
N GLY A 118 -2.90 6.27 -6.21
CA GLY A 118 -1.80 5.57 -5.53
C GLY A 118 -0.40 6.02 -5.89
N VAL A 119 0.56 5.61 -5.06
CA VAL A 119 2.00 5.81 -5.28
C VAL A 119 2.66 4.43 -5.37
N ARG A 120 3.42 4.19 -6.45
CA ARG A 120 4.26 3.01 -6.61
C ARG A 120 5.67 3.32 -6.09
N ILE A 121 6.18 2.45 -5.23
CA ILE A 121 7.52 2.51 -4.67
C ILE A 121 8.27 1.25 -5.09
N GLU A 122 9.38 1.40 -5.80
CA GLU A 122 10.28 0.29 -6.12
C GLU A 122 11.66 0.58 -5.53
N VAL A 123 12.19 -0.39 -4.77
CA VAL A 123 13.58 -0.38 -4.31
C VAL A 123 14.27 -1.62 -4.85
N THR A 124 15.29 -1.41 -5.67
CA THR A 124 16.14 -2.48 -6.19
C THR A 124 17.46 -2.48 -5.46
N ASP A 125 17.76 -3.56 -4.76
CA ASP A 125 19.06 -3.76 -4.12
C ASP A 125 20.13 -4.17 -5.15
N ALA A 126 21.42 -3.93 -4.83
CA ALA A 126 22.57 -4.30 -5.66
C ALA A 126 22.86 -5.81 -5.70
N SER A 127 21.99 -6.65 -5.11
CA SER A 127 22.17 -8.10 -5.14
C SER A 127 22.36 -8.57 -6.58
N PRO A 128 23.43 -9.32 -6.90
CA PRO A 128 23.54 -9.94 -8.20
C PRO A 128 22.29 -10.81 -8.39
N ALA A 129 21.62 -10.66 -9.54
CA ALA A 129 20.57 -11.60 -9.93
C ALA A 129 21.14 -13.03 -9.75
N LEU A 130 20.38 -13.89 -9.06
CA LEU A 130 20.79 -15.28 -8.84
C LEU A 130 21.16 -15.92 -10.20
N PRO A 131 22.23 -16.72 -10.26
CA PRO A 131 22.65 -17.43 -11.47
C PRO A 131 21.61 -18.42 -11.98
#